data_AF-A0A2N0B2K4-F1
#
_entry.id   AF-A0A2N0B2K4-F1
#
_cell.length_a   1.000
_cell.length_b   1.000
_cell.length_c   1.000
_cell.angle_alpha   90.00
_cell.angle_beta   90.00
_cell.angle_gamma   90.00
#
_symmetry.space_group_name_H-M   'P 1'
#
loop_
_entity.id
_entity.type
_entity.pdbx_description
1 polymer ?
#
loop_
_entity_poly.entity_id
_entity_poly.type
_entity_poly.pdbx_seq_one_letter_code
_entity_poly.pdbx_strand_id
1 'polypeptide(L)'
;FKSSLGDAFWLGAWNDYKDKLSSAQYLFEASTQTKLEALKENSWEVYKRNLANAYLTNRVGNPILPEFLNELRAGKFNVLVPNQGVVQINSKFLGSALSEAQIQEIGAFLKLPDAKAMISRQGIIADLDDFLKDQDPAYMGELRDVALVSSYAELKSGIAQGGVFSDRDLPAELKDFALISSFEYYLNNTTKEVITGEGASAVKSFVKKFDVSNADSRRAAMSEFLLKLGPVHKKGADGKLVLDGA
;
A
#
# COMPACT_ATOMS: atom_id res chain seq x y z
N PHE A 1 35.75 37.78 10.03
CA PHE A 1 34.48 38.14 10.68
C PHE A 1 33.88 37.03 11.55
N LYS A 2 33.83 35.76 11.11
CA LYS A 2 33.44 34.62 11.97
C LYS A 2 34.49 34.23 13.04
N SER A 3 35.71 34.79 12.99
CA SER A 3 36.85 34.39 13.82
C SER A 3 37.14 35.27 15.05
N SER A 4 36.42 36.40 15.24
CA SER A 4 36.68 37.32 16.36
C SER A 4 35.64 37.26 17.48
N LEU A 5 34.49 36.62 17.22
CA LEU A 5 33.38 36.50 18.15
C LEU A 5 33.02 35.02 18.22
N GLY A 6 33.45 34.35 19.29
CA GLY A 6 33.26 32.91 19.49
C GLY A 6 31.77 32.52 19.53
N ASP A 7 31.49 31.23 19.39
CA ASP A 7 30.14 30.68 19.26
C ASP A 7 29.17 31.11 20.38
N ALA A 8 29.69 31.38 21.59
CA ALA A 8 28.93 31.91 22.71
C ALA A 8 28.32 33.30 22.46
N PHE A 9 29.02 34.16 21.70
CA PHE A 9 28.53 35.49 21.32
C PHE A 9 27.35 35.38 20.35
N TRP A 10 27.45 34.50 19.34
CA TRP A 10 26.38 34.31 18.36
C TRP A 10 25.17 33.60 18.97
N LEU A 11 25.38 32.67 19.90
CA LEU A 11 24.31 32.03 20.65
C LEU A 11 23.59 33.03 21.56
N GLY A 12 24.34 33.92 22.23
CA GLY A 12 23.78 35.01 23.04
C GLY A 12 22.99 36.00 22.19
N ALA A 13 23.54 36.46 21.07
CA ALA A 13 22.86 37.36 20.14
C ALA A 13 21.58 36.76 19.54
N TRP A 14 21.59 35.45 19.26
CA TRP A 14 20.41 34.73 18.80
C TRP A 14 19.30 34.67 19.86
N ASN A 15 19.65 34.33 21.10
CA ASN A 15 18.68 34.29 22.20
C ASN A 15 18.11 35.68 22.49
N ASP A 16 18.94 36.73 22.50
CA ASP A 16 18.49 38.11 22.64
C ASP A 16 17.52 38.54 21.52
N TYR A 17 17.80 38.14 20.27
CA TYR A 17 16.94 38.47 19.13
C TYR A 17 15.61 37.71 19.19
N LYS A 18 15.66 36.44 19.60
CA LYS A 18 14.49 35.58 19.83
C LYS A 18 13.62 36.13 20.97
N ASP A 19 14.22 36.53 22.07
CA ASP A 19 13.52 37.06 23.24
C ASP A 19 12.91 38.44 22.91
N LYS A 20 13.63 39.30 22.19
CA LYS A 20 13.10 40.56 21.67
C LYS A 20 11.92 40.34 20.71
N LEU A 21 12.01 39.38 19.79
CA LEU A 21 10.90 39.01 18.90
C LEU A 21 9.70 38.46 19.67
N SER A 22 9.93 37.65 20.70
CA SER A 22 8.86 37.11 21.55
C SER A 22 8.17 38.21 22.38
N SER A 23 8.92 39.20 22.85
CA SER A 23 8.41 40.37 23.56
C SER A 23 7.77 41.43 22.64
N ALA A 24 8.05 41.37 21.33
CA ALA A 24 7.52 42.29 20.31
C ALA A 24 6.14 41.87 19.76
N GLN A 25 5.43 40.95 20.44
CA GLN A 25 4.05 40.58 20.11
C GLN A 25 3.10 41.81 20.03
N TYR A 26 3.50 42.94 20.62
CA TYR A 26 2.76 44.21 20.67
C TYR A 26 3.16 45.26 19.58
N LEU A 27 4.16 44.98 18.72
CA LEU A 27 4.72 45.96 17.76
C LEU A 27 4.30 45.76 16.29
N PHE A 28 3.61 44.68 15.98
CA PHE A 28 3.13 44.42 14.62
C PHE A 28 1.73 44.99 14.45
N GLU A 29 1.50 45.74 13.36
CA GLU A 29 0.13 46.07 12.94
C GLU A 29 -0.70 44.78 12.82
N ALA A 30 -2.00 44.83 13.12
CA ALA A 30 -2.87 43.65 13.07
C ALA A 30 -2.81 42.91 11.71
N SER A 31 -2.56 43.66 10.63
CA SER A 31 -2.35 43.13 9.28
C SER A 31 -1.10 42.24 9.16
N THR A 32 -0.04 42.57 9.90
CA THR A 32 1.23 41.83 9.91
C THR A 32 1.14 40.62 10.83
N GLN A 33 0.46 40.73 11.98
CA GLN A 33 0.16 39.59 12.84
C GLN A 33 -0.67 38.54 12.09
N THR A 34 -1.69 38.97 11.35
CA THR A 34 -2.53 38.07 10.54
C THR A 34 -1.72 37.34 9.47
N LYS A 35 -0.79 38.04 8.78
CA LYS A 35 0.09 37.42 7.78
C LYS A 35 1.07 36.43 8.40
N LEU A 36 1.59 36.73 9.59
CA LEU A 36 2.49 35.84 10.32
C LEU A 36 1.78 34.55 10.76
N GLU A 37 0.55 34.65 11.28
CA GLU A 37 -0.25 33.45 11.60
C GLU A 37 -0.59 32.64 10.34
N ALA A 38 -0.95 33.30 9.23
CA ALA A 38 -1.16 32.60 7.96
C ALA A 38 0.10 31.88 7.45
N LEU A 39 1.28 32.47 7.61
CA LEU A 39 2.56 31.84 7.26
C LEU A 39 2.87 30.64 8.16
N LYS A 40 2.60 30.76 9.45
CA LYS A 40 2.77 29.68 10.43
C LYS A 40 1.83 28.51 10.13
N GLU A 41 0.57 28.79 9.80
CA GLU A 41 -0.42 27.79 9.40
C GLU A 41 0.01 27.07 8.11
N ASN A 42 0.44 27.82 7.09
CA ASN A 42 0.97 27.23 5.86
C ASN A 42 2.19 26.34 6.14
N SER A 43 3.12 26.83 6.96
CA SER A 43 4.30 26.06 7.37
C SER A 43 3.92 24.79 8.12
N TRP A 44 2.87 24.84 8.93
CA TRP A 44 2.32 23.69 9.65
C TRP A 44 1.72 22.64 8.69
N GLU A 45 0.95 23.07 7.70
CA GLU A 45 0.41 22.18 6.66
C GLU A 45 1.53 21.51 5.83
N VAL A 46 2.54 22.29 5.43
CA VAL A 46 3.71 21.74 4.72
C VAL A 46 4.46 20.74 5.61
N TYR A 47 4.62 21.05 6.89
CA TYR A 47 5.25 20.18 7.86
C TYR A 47 4.50 18.84 7.99
N LYS A 48 3.16 18.86 8.15
CA LYS A 48 2.32 17.65 8.19
C LYS A 48 2.47 16.80 6.93
N ARG A 49 2.49 17.41 5.74
CA ARG A 49 2.70 16.70 4.46
C ARG A 49 4.07 16.05 4.39
N ASN A 50 5.12 16.74 4.83
CA ASN A 50 6.48 16.19 4.86
C ASN A 50 6.59 15.01 5.83
N LEU A 51 5.94 15.09 7.01
CA LEU A 51 5.86 13.97 7.94
C LEU A 51 5.11 12.79 7.34
N ALA A 52 3.98 13.01 6.67
CA ALA A 52 3.24 11.95 6.00
C ALA A 52 4.07 11.25 4.93
N ASN A 53 4.78 12.00 4.09
CA ASN A 53 5.69 11.43 3.11
C ASN A 53 6.79 10.60 3.79
N ALA A 54 7.43 11.13 4.83
CA ALA A 54 8.47 10.40 5.57
C ALA A 54 7.93 9.11 6.20
N TYR A 55 6.73 9.16 6.78
CA TYR A 55 6.04 8.04 7.39
C TYR A 55 5.71 6.94 6.38
N LEU A 56 5.18 7.29 5.21
CA LEU A 56 4.69 6.34 4.21
C LEU A 56 5.80 5.72 3.35
N THR A 57 6.85 6.48 3.03
CA THR A 57 7.82 6.09 1.99
C THR A 57 9.18 5.69 2.52
N ASN A 58 9.64 6.31 3.60
CA ASN A 58 11.04 6.25 4.01
C ASN A 58 11.21 5.65 5.40
N ARG A 59 10.18 5.05 6.02
CA ARG A 59 10.36 4.48 7.36
C ARG A 59 11.04 3.12 7.31
N VAL A 60 11.83 2.83 8.34
CA VAL A 60 12.50 1.52 8.51
C VAL A 60 11.46 0.52 9.05
N GLY A 61 11.22 -0.58 8.32
CA GLY A 61 10.24 -1.60 8.69
C GLY A 61 8.81 -1.26 8.27
N ASN A 62 7.83 -2.04 8.73
CA ASN A 62 6.41 -1.73 8.53
C ASN A 62 6.01 -0.61 9.48
N PRO A 63 5.77 0.64 9.01
CA PRO A 63 5.39 1.74 9.89
C PRO A 63 4.09 1.43 10.64
N ILE A 64 4.15 1.60 11.96
CA ILE A 64 3.01 1.57 12.89
C ILE A 64 2.78 2.99 13.38
N LEU A 65 1.58 3.54 13.14
CA LEU A 65 1.24 4.93 13.46
C LEU A 65 1.42 5.26 14.95
N PRO A 66 0.94 4.45 15.91
CA PRO A 66 1.19 4.68 17.33
C PRO A 66 2.68 4.84 17.70
N GLU A 67 3.56 4.02 17.13
CA GLU A 67 4.99 4.09 17.36
C GLU A 67 5.59 5.38 16.79
N PHE A 68 5.12 5.79 15.61
CA PHE A 68 5.55 7.04 15.01
C PHE A 68 5.16 8.25 15.86
N LEU A 69 3.93 8.29 16.38
CA LEU A 69 3.51 9.37 17.26
C LEU A 69 4.35 9.43 18.55
N ASN A 70 4.77 8.27 19.08
CA ASN A 70 5.71 8.21 20.21
C ASN A 70 7.11 8.75 19.87
N GLU A 71 7.63 8.46 18.68
CA GLU A 71 8.88 9.05 18.19
C GLU A 71 8.79 10.56 18.02
N LEU A 72 7.65 11.05 17.50
CA LEU A 72 7.39 12.49 17.40
C LEU A 72 7.37 13.15 18.80
N ARG A 73 6.76 12.51 19.81
CA ARG A 73 6.83 12.95 21.23
C ARG A 73 8.26 12.99 21.75
N ALA A 74 9.09 12.01 21.38
CA ALA A 74 10.50 11.95 21.76
C ALA A 74 11.39 13.00 21.05
N GLY A 75 10.85 13.76 20.10
CA GLY A 75 11.57 14.83 19.41
C GLY A 75 12.39 14.36 18.20
N LYS A 76 12.31 13.08 17.82
CA LYS A 76 13.11 12.50 16.75
C LYS A 76 12.53 11.19 16.22
N PHE A 77 12.66 10.96 14.92
CA PHE A 77 12.25 9.73 14.24
C PHE A 77 13.32 9.29 13.24
N ASN A 78 13.31 8.02 12.85
CA ASN A 78 14.29 7.46 11.92
C ASN A 78 13.66 7.20 10.55
N VAL A 79 14.42 7.51 9.49
CA VAL A 79 14.08 7.20 8.11
C VAL A 79 15.22 6.46 7.42
N LEU A 80 14.90 5.56 6.51
CA LEU A 80 15.81 4.95 5.57
C LEU A 80 15.96 5.87 4.36
N VAL A 81 17.17 6.34 4.13
CA VAL A 81 17.51 7.14 2.95
C VAL A 81 18.32 6.27 1.98
N PRO A 82 17.95 6.19 0.69
CA PRO A 82 18.73 5.47 -0.30
C PRO A 82 20.20 5.91 -0.29
N ASN A 83 21.12 4.94 -0.29
CA ASN A 83 22.58 5.14 -0.26
C ASN A 83 23.17 5.78 1.02
N GLN A 84 22.35 6.19 1.98
CA GLN A 84 22.80 6.79 3.25
C GLN A 84 22.44 5.95 4.48
N GLY A 85 21.56 4.95 4.34
CA GLY A 85 21.15 4.09 5.45
C GLY A 85 20.14 4.79 6.38
N VAL A 86 20.16 4.44 7.66
CA VAL A 86 19.22 4.98 8.64
C VAL A 86 19.67 6.37 9.10
N VAL A 87 18.84 7.38 8.83
CA VAL A 87 19.07 8.78 9.20
C VAL A 87 18.05 9.18 10.27
N GLN A 88 18.52 9.82 11.33
CA GLN A 88 17.68 10.38 12.39
C GLN A 88 17.28 11.82 12.05
N ILE A 89 15.99 12.09 12.03
CA ILE A 89 15.41 13.41 11.74
C ILE A 89 14.80 13.99 13.02
N ASN A 90 14.98 15.30 13.22
CA ASN A 90 14.40 16.05 14.33
C ASN A 90 12.92 16.35 14.03
N SER A 91 12.01 16.02 14.96
CA SER A 91 10.56 16.26 14.81
C SER A 91 10.11 17.64 15.31
N LYS A 92 11.02 18.55 15.66
CA LYS A 92 10.62 19.89 16.12
C LYS A 92 9.96 20.70 15.01
N PHE A 93 8.89 21.42 15.36
CA PHE A 93 8.26 22.41 14.49
C PHE A 93 8.70 23.81 14.92
N LEU A 94 9.23 24.60 13.98
CA LEU A 94 9.78 25.95 14.24
C LEU A 94 10.76 25.98 15.45
N GLY A 95 11.58 24.93 15.59
CA GLY A 95 12.57 24.80 16.67
C GLY A 95 12.01 24.39 18.04
N SER A 96 10.70 24.19 18.17
CA SER A 96 10.03 23.78 19.40
C SER A 96 9.58 22.32 19.33
N ALA A 97 9.55 21.64 20.48
CA ALA A 97 8.94 20.32 20.57
C ALA A 97 7.44 20.40 20.26
N LEU A 98 6.89 19.36 19.65
CA LEU A 98 5.47 19.29 19.33
C LEU A 98 4.64 19.23 20.62
N SER A 99 3.56 20.00 20.69
CA SER A 99 2.58 19.88 21.77
C SER A 99 1.72 18.62 21.58
N GLU A 100 1.09 18.13 22.65
CA GLU A 100 0.21 16.96 22.53
C GLU A 100 -0.97 17.22 21.56
N ALA A 101 -1.48 18.45 21.51
CA ALA A 101 -2.51 18.85 20.53
C ALA A 101 -2.00 18.72 19.08
N GLN A 102 -0.76 19.16 18.80
CA GLN A 102 -0.14 19.02 17.49
C GLN A 102 0.10 17.55 17.12
N ILE A 103 0.45 16.71 18.09
CA ILE A 103 0.67 15.27 17.87
C ILE A 103 -0.67 14.57 17.58
N GLN A 104 -1.74 14.92 18.28
CA GLN A 104 -3.09 14.43 17.98
C GLN A 104 -3.56 14.84 16.58
N GLU A 105 -3.29 16.08 16.18
CA GLU A 105 -3.62 16.58 14.84
C GLU A 105 -2.85 15.83 13.75
N ILE A 106 -1.54 15.60 13.93
CA ILE A 106 -0.73 14.77 13.03
C ILE A 106 -1.29 13.35 12.98
N GLY A 107 -1.64 12.76 14.13
CA GLY A 107 -2.25 11.43 14.20
C GLY A 107 -3.54 11.35 13.39
N ALA A 108 -4.45 12.32 13.56
CA ALA A 108 -5.68 12.39 12.80
C ALA A 108 -5.42 12.56 11.29
N PHE A 109 -4.45 13.39 10.91
CA PHE A 109 -4.07 13.59 9.51
C PHE A 109 -3.51 12.32 8.86
N LEU A 110 -2.79 11.48 9.62
CA LEU A 110 -2.16 10.26 9.12
C LEU A 110 -3.06 9.03 9.10
N LYS A 111 -4.18 9.01 9.84
CA LYS A 111 -5.08 7.84 9.93
C LYS A 111 -5.48 7.28 8.57
N LEU A 112 -6.03 8.12 7.70
CA LEU A 112 -6.51 7.68 6.38
C LEU A 112 -5.35 7.23 5.46
N PRO A 113 -4.26 8.00 5.29
CA PRO A 113 -3.10 7.54 4.53
C PRO A 113 -2.48 6.25 5.07
N ASP A 114 -2.42 6.08 6.39
CA ASP A 114 -1.91 4.89 7.06
C ASP A 114 -2.77 3.66 6.73
N ALA A 115 -4.09 3.77 6.89
CA ALA A 115 -5.03 2.70 6.55
C ALA A 115 -4.94 2.30 5.07
N LYS A 116 -4.81 3.28 4.16
CA LYS A 116 -4.59 3.00 2.73
C LYS A 116 -3.27 2.26 2.47
N ALA A 117 -2.18 2.67 3.14
CA ALA A 117 -0.90 2.01 3.02
C ALA A 117 -0.91 0.59 3.60
N MET A 118 -1.63 0.37 4.70
CA MET A 118 -1.85 -0.96 5.27
C MET A 118 -2.57 -1.86 4.27
N ILE A 119 -3.65 -1.39 3.66
CA ILE A 119 -4.39 -2.11 2.62
C ILE A 119 -3.49 -2.48 1.44
N SER A 120 -2.73 -1.52 0.92
CA SER A 120 -1.82 -1.75 -0.22
C SER A 120 -0.70 -2.75 0.08
N ARG A 121 -0.32 -2.94 1.35
CA ARG A 121 0.69 -3.93 1.75
C ARG A 121 0.13 -5.32 2.02
N GLN A 122 -1.14 -5.40 2.41
CA GLN A 122 -1.79 -6.67 2.70
C GLN A 122 -2.01 -7.50 1.42
N GLY A 123 -2.23 -6.83 0.29
CA GLY A 123 -2.53 -7.43 -0.99
C GLY A 123 -3.99 -7.84 -1.12
N ILE A 124 -4.27 -9.04 -1.63
CA ILE A 124 -5.64 -9.57 -1.76
C ILE A 124 -6.25 -9.82 -0.37
N ILE A 125 -7.37 -9.15 -0.09
CA ILE A 125 -8.11 -9.28 1.17
C ILE A 125 -9.42 -10.02 0.90
N ALA A 126 -9.56 -11.23 1.46
CA ALA A 126 -10.74 -12.08 1.26
C ALA A 126 -11.98 -11.54 1.99
N ASP A 127 -11.84 -11.22 3.28
CA ASP A 127 -12.93 -10.68 4.10
C ASP A 127 -12.68 -9.20 4.37
N LEU A 128 -13.19 -8.34 3.48
CA LEU A 128 -13.05 -6.90 3.59
C LEU A 128 -13.77 -6.33 4.82
N ASP A 129 -14.89 -6.94 5.21
CA ASP A 129 -15.70 -6.43 6.32
C ASP A 129 -15.00 -6.72 7.65
N ASP A 130 -14.47 -7.93 7.85
CA ASP A 130 -13.67 -8.26 9.03
C ASP A 130 -12.34 -7.49 9.06
N PHE A 131 -11.68 -7.32 7.91
CA PHE A 131 -10.42 -6.59 7.82
C PHE A 131 -10.57 -5.11 8.18
N LEU A 132 -11.69 -4.48 7.80
CA LEU A 132 -11.94 -3.07 8.02
C LEU A 132 -12.71 -2.75 9.31
N LYS A 133 -13.10 -3.75 10.11
CA LYS A 133 -13.98 -3.57 11.28
C LYS A 133 -13.48 -2.57 12.33
N ASP A 134 -12.17 -2.49 12.51
CA ASP A 134 -11.52 -1.62 13.52
C ASP A 134 -11.13 -0.24 12.93
N GLN A 135 -11.44 0.01 11.65
CA GLN A 135 -11.15 1.27 10.98
C GLN A 135 -12.21 2.34 11.28
N ASP A 136 -11.85 3.59 11.02
CA ASP A 136 -12.77 4.71 11.23
C ASP A 136 -14.00 4.58 10.31
N PRO A 137 -15.23 4.54 10.85
CA PRO A 137 -16.45 4.42 10.07
C PRO A 137 -16.61 5.51 9.00
N ALA A 138 -16.03 6.70 9.23
CA ALA A 138 -16.09 7.81 8.28
C ALA A 138 -15.36 7.51 6.96
N TYR A 139 -14.38 6.60 6.96
CA TYR A 139 -13.56 6.28 5.79
C TYR A 139 -13.83 4.88 5.21
N MET A 140 -14.77 4.12 5.77
CA MET A 140 -15.04 2.72 5.38
C MET A 140 -15.28 2.54 3.88
N GLY A 141 -16.09 3.41 3.26
CA GLY A 141 -16.37 3.33 1.83
C GLY A 141 -15.11 3.52 0.97
N GLU A 142 -14.33 4.56 1.29
CA GLU A 142 -13.08 4.85 0.57
C GLU A 142 -12.03 3.75 0.79
N LEU A 143 -11.92 3.20 1.99
CA LEU A 143 -11.01 2.10 2.29
C LEU A 143 -11.41 0.81 1.57
N ARG A 144 -12.71 0.51 1.47
CA ARG A 144 -13.22 -0.62 0.68
C ARG A 144 -12.85 -0.48 -0.78
N ASP A 145 -13.06 0.70 -1.36
CA ASP A 145 -12.72 0.96 -2.77
C ASP A 145 -11.23 0.79 -3.03
N VAL A 146 -10.37 1.32 -2.16
CA VAL A 146 -8.92 1.15 -2.26
C VAL A 146 -8.52 -0.32 -2.17
N ALA A 147 -9.12 -1.08 -1.26
CA ALA A 147 -8.84 -2.50 -1.10
C ALA A 147 -9.26 -3.33 -2.31
N LEU A 148 -10.43 -3.05 -2.88
CA LEU A 148 -10.92 -3.69 -4.10
C LEU A 148 -10.05 -3.37 -5.31
N VAL A 149 -9.66 -2.10 -5.49
CA VAL A 149 -8.77 -1.68 -6.59
C VAL A 149 -7.40 -2.34 -6.46
N SER A 150 -6.83 -2.39 -5.25
CA SER A 150 -5.55 -3.04 -4.99
C SER A 150 -5.62 -4.54 -5.28
N SER A 151 -6.64 -5.22 -4.75
CA SER A 151 -6.88 -6.65 -4.98
C SER A 151 -7.08 -6.95 -6.47
N TYR A 152 -7.83 -6.12 -7.18
CA TYR A 152 -8.05 -6.26 -8.62
C TYR A 152 -6.73 -6.16 -9.41
N ALA A 153 -5.87 -5.20 -9.08
CA ALA A 153 -4.58 -5.02 -9.75
C ALA A 153 -3.67 -6.24 -9.55
N GLU A 154 -3.62 -6.79 -8.33
CA GLU A 154 -2.86 -8.00 -8.01
C GLU A 154 -3.41 -9.23 -8.74
N LEU A 155 -4.73 -9.43 -8.70
CA LEU A 155 -5.39 -10.53 -9.42
C LEU A 155 -5.11 -10.46 -10.91
N LYS A 156 -5.29 -9.28 -11.54
CA LYS A 156 -5.03 -9.10 -12.96
C LYS A 156 -3.58 -9.42 -13.32
N SER A 157 -2.62 -8.97 -12.51
CA SER A 157 -1.20 -9.26 -12.70
C SER A 157 -0.88 -10.75 -12.56
N GLY A 158 -1.39 -11.40 -11.51
CA GLY A 158 -1.19 -12.83 -11.27
C GLY A 158 -1.83 -13.70 -12.36
N ILE A 159 -3.04 -13.37 -12.81
CA ILE A 159 -3.73 -14.08 -13.91
C ILE A 159 -2.93 -13.95 -15.21
N ALA A 160 -2.38 -12.78 -15.52
CA ALA A 160 -1.54 -12.60 -16.70
C ALA A 160 -0.27 -13.48 -16.70
N GLN A 161 0.16 -13.93 -15.52
CA GLN A 161 1.27 -14.86 -15.32
C GLN A 161 0.81 -16.33 -15.19
N GLY A 162 -0.48 -16.62 -15.41
CA GLY A 162 -1.06 -17.95 -15.29
C GLY A 162 -1.41 -18.38 -13.88
N GLY A 163 -1.43 -17.43 -12.93
CA GLY A 163 -1.88 -17.65 -11.57
C GLY A 163 -3.35 -18.04 -11.49
N VAL A 164 -3.66 -18.93 -10.55
CA VAL A 164 -5.01 -19.36 -10.22
C VAL A 164 -5.21 -19.13 -8.74
N PHE A 165 -6.32 -18.49 -8.37
CA PHE A 165 -6.62 -18.08 -7.01
C PHE A 165 -7.74 -18.93 -6.43
N SER A 166 -7.60 -19.34 -5.17
CA SER A 166 -8.64 -20.08 -4.46
C SER A 166 -9.83 -19.17 -4.16
N ASP A 167 -11.06 -19.67 -4.29
CA ASP A 167 -12.27 -18.88 -4.02
C ASP A 167 -12.34 -18.31 -2.59
N ARG A 168 -11.75 -19.02 -1.62
CA ARG A 168 -11.68 -18.58 -0.22
C ARG A 168 -10.80 -17.35 -0.03
N ASP A 169 -9.81 -17.16 -0.89
CA ASP A 169 -8.80 -16.12 -0.74
C ASP A 169 -9.22 -14.83 -1.48
N LEU A 170 -10.41 -14.82 -2.10
CA LEU A 170 -10.91 -13.74 -2.94
C LEU A 170 -11.99 -12.91 -2.24
N PRO A 171 -11.96 -11.57 -2.37
CA PRO A 171 -13.10 -10.73 -2.00
C PRO A 171 -14.31 -11.09 -2.85
N ALA A 172 -15.49 -11.09 -2.23
CA ALA A 172 -16.74 -11.52 -2.87
C ALA A 172 -17.01 -10.81 -4.20
N GLU A 173 -16.71 -9.53 -4.28
CA GLU A 173 -16.90 -8.68 -5.46
C GLU A 173 -15.98 -9.04 -6.63
N LEU A 174 -14.84 -9.69 -6.37
CA LEU A 174 -13.84 -10.02 -7.39
C LEU A 174 -13.80 -11.51 -7.75
N LYS A 175 -14.64 -12.34 -7.14
CA LYS A 175 -14.70 -13.79 -7.39
C LYS A 175 -14.96 -14.13 -8.85
N ASP A 176 -16.04 -13.58 -9.41
CA ASP A 176 -16.41 -13.84 -10.81
C ASP A 176 -15.33 -13.36 -11.77
N PHE A 177 -14.77 -12.16 -11.52
CA PHE A 177 -13.69 -11.62 -12.32
C PHE A 177 -12.47 -12.55 -12.32
N ALA A 178 -12.02 -12.99 -11.14
CA ALA A 178 -10.86 -13.85 -11.01
C ALA A 178 -11.09 -15.21 -11.67
N LEU A 179 -12.27 -15.81 -11.47
CA LEU A 179 -12.62 -17.11 -12.05
C LEU A 179 -12.67 -17.06 -13.59
N ILE A 180 -13.43 -16.11 -14.13
CA ILE A 180 -13.63 -15.96 -15.58
C ILE A 180 -12.29 -15.63 -16.25
N SER A 181 -11.55 -14.65 -15.72
CA SER A 181 -10.30 -14.19 -16.33
C SER A 181 -9.20 -15.27 -16.26
N SER A 182 -9.13 -16.02 -15.16
CA SER A 182 -8.20 -17.16 -15.04
C SER A 182 -8.55 -18.26 -16.02
N PHE A 183 -9.84 -18.57 -16.20
CA PHE A 183 -10.29 -19.55 -17.17
C PHE A 183 -9.99 -19.11 -18.61
N GLU A 184 -10.28 -17.85 -18.96
CA GLU A 184 -9.96 -17.31 -20.29
C GLU A 184 -8.47 -17.34 -20.58
N TYR A 185 -7.64 -17.00 -19.59
CA TYR A 185 -6.19 -17.12 -19.72
C TYR A 185 -5.78 -18.57 -19.96
N TYR A 186 -6.29 -19.50 -19.15
CA TYR A 186 -6.00 -20.93 -19.27
C TYR A 186 -6.41 -21.49 -20.64
N LEU A 187 -7.62 -21.15 -21.10
CA LEU A 187 -8.17 -21.56 -22.39
C LEU A 187 -7.28 -21.10 -23.55
N ASN A 188 -6.77 -19.86 -23.49
CA ASN A 188 -5.99 -19.27 -24.57
C ASN A 188 -4.52 -19.72 -24.60
N ASN A 189 -3.94 -20.06 -23.44
CA ASN A 189 -2.50 -20.29 -23.29
C ASN A 189 -2.10 -21.76 -23.06
N THR A 190 -3.06 -22.67 -22.84
CA THR A 190 -2.72 -24.09 -22.67
C THR A 190 -2.33 -24.74 -23.98
N THR A 191 -1.13 -25.31 -24.02
CA THR A 191 -0.60 -26.07 -25.15
C THR A 191 -0.51 -27.56 -24.83
N LYS A 192 -0.44 -28.38 -25.87
CA LYS A 192 -0.16 -29.82 -25.80
C LYS A 192 1.05 -30.14 -26.66
N GLU A 193 1.88 -31.04 -26.19
CA GLU A 193 2.99 -31.59 -26.97
C GLU A 193 2.43 -32.52 -28.06
N VAL A 194 2.89 -32.33 -29.29
CA VAL A 194 2.59 -33.17 -30.44
C VAL A 194 3.92 -33.62 -31.04
N ILE A 195 4.06 -34.93 -31.15
CA ILE A 195 5.21 -35.56 -31.81
C ILE A 195 4.79 -35.91 -33.23
N THR A 196 5.50 -35.38 -34.21
CA THR A 196 5.30 -35.69 -35.63
C THR A 196 6.53 -36.43 -36.18
N GLY A 197 6.30 -37.54 -36.88
CA GLY A 197 7.34 -38.42 -37.41
C GLY A 197 7.55 -39.69 -36.56
N GLU A 198 8.32 -40.64 -37.08
CA GLU A 198 8.65 -41.91 -36.42
C GLU A 198 10.17 -42.09 -36.26
N GLY A 199 10.59 -42.75 -35.18
CA GLY A 199 12.00 -43.06 -34.92
C GLY A 199 12.90 -41.84 -34.70
N ALA A 200 14.09 -41.82 -35.30
CA ALA A 200 15.09 -40.75 -35.13
C ALA A 200 14.70 -39.39 -35.72
N SER A 201 13.59 -39.32 -36.47
CA SER A 201 13.07 -38.11 -37.11
C SER A 201 11.89 -37.48 -36.36
N ALA A 202 11.56 -37.96 -35.16
CA ALA A 202 10.49 -37.43 -34.34
C ALA A 202 10.77 -35.98 -33.91
N VAL A 203 9.91 -35.04 -34.35
CA VAL A 203 9.98 -33.63 -33.97
C VAL A 203 8.93 -33.34 -32.90
N LYS A 204 9.36 -32.75 -31.79
CA LYS A 204 8.48 -32.28 -30.72
C LYS A 204 8.03 -30.85 -31.00
N SER A 205 6.72 -30.63 -31.00
CA SER A 205 6.13 -29.30 -31.17
C SER A 205 5.03 -29.06 -30.13
N PHE A 206 4.74 -27.79 -29.83
CA PHE A 206 3.65 -27.40 -28.94
C PHE A 206 2.56 -26.69 -29.73
N VAL A 207 1.34 -27.20 -29.68
CA VAL A 207 0.16 -26.59 -30.32
C VAL A 207 -0.87 -26.25 -29.27
N LYS A 208 -1.78 -25.31 -29.57
CA LYS A 208 -2.91 -25.00 -28.67
C LYS A 208 -3.68 -26.28 -28.36
N LYS A 209 -3.92 -26.53 -27.07
CA LYS A 209 -4.63 -27.71 -26.60
C LYS A 209 -6.13 -27.60 -26.87
N PHE A 210 -6.68 -26.40 -26.75
CA PHE A 210 -8.10 -26.12 -26.86
C PHE A 210 -8.41 -25.15 -28.00
N ASP A 211 -9.58 -25.30 -28.60
CA ASP A 211 -10.16 -24.41 -29.59
C ASP A 211 -11.21 -23.52 -28.93
N VAL A 212 -10.92 -22.22 -28.89
CA VAL A 212 -11.77 -21.19 -28.25
C VAL A 212 -13.11 -21.03 -28.97
N SER A 213 -13.19 -21.38 -30.25
CA SER A 213 -14.42 -21.27 -31.05
C SER A 213 -15.34 -22.49 -30.90
N ASN A 214 -14.82 -23.60 -30.39
CA ASN A 214 -15.56 -24.87 -30.24
C ASN A 214 -16.12 -25.04 -28.83
N ALA A 215 -17.45 -25.20 -28.72
CA ALA A 215 -18.13 -25.34 -27.44
C ALA A 215 -17.70 -26.58 -26.62
N ASP A 216 -17.46 -27.73 -27.27
CA ASP A 216 -17.03 -28.95 -26.58
C ASP A 216 -15.59 -28.85 -26.11
N SER A 217 -14.72 -28.20 -26.90
CA SER A 217 -13.35 -27.91 -26.50
C SER A 217 -13.30 -26.98 -25.29
N ARG A 218 -14.16 -25.95 -25.24
CA ARG A 218 -14.30 -25.07 -24.07
C ARG A 218 -14.80 -25.81 -22.83
N ARG A 219 -15.75 -26.74 -22.97
CA ARG A 219 -16.24 -27.58 -21.85
C ARG A 219 -15.14 -28.50 -21.31
N ALA A 220 -14.34 -29.09 -22.20
CA ALA A 220 -13.19 -29.88 -21.81
C ALA A 220 -12.12 -29.03 -21.08
N ALA A 221 -11.84 -27.83 -21.59
CA ALA A 221 -10.94 -26.88 -20.94
C ALA A 221 -11.43 -26.48 -19.55
N MET A 222 -12.72 -26.16 -19.41
CA MET A 222 -13.32 -25.83 -18.11
C MET A 222 -13.19 -27.00 -17.15
N SER A 223 -13.40 -28.22 -17.66
CA SER A 223 -13.30 -29.41 -16.81
C SER A 223 -11.89 -29.63 -16.27
N GLU A 224 -10.87 -29.41 -17.11
CA GLU A 224 -9.47 -29.48 -16.66
C GLU A 224 -9.08 -28.30 -15.75
N PHE A 225 -9.60 -27.10 -16.03
CA PHE A 225 -9.36 -25.91 -15.23
C PHE A 225 -9.90 -26.05 -13.81
N LEU A 226 -11.12 -26.58 -13.65
CA LEU A 226 -11.72 -26.84 -12.34
C LEU A 226 -10.91 -27.81 -11.48
N LEU A 227 -10.19 -28.77 -12.08
CA LEU A 227 -9.28 -29.66 -11.36
C LEU A 227 -8.01 -28.94 -10.87
N LYS A 228 -7.63 -27.83 -11.50
CA LYS A 228 -6.46 -27.01 -11.10
C LYS A 228 -6.78 -26.04 -9.96
N LEU A 229 -8.05 -25.71 -9.73
CA LEU A 229 -8.51 -24.81 -8.68
C LEU A 229 -8.40 -25.41 -7.25
N GLY A 230 -7.85 -26.62 -7.09
CA GLY A 230 -7.60 -27.26 -5.81
C GLY A 230 -8.67 -28.30 -5.42
N PRO A 231 -8.65 -28.80 -4.17
CA PRO A 231 -9.41 -29.97 -3.71
C PRO A 231 -10.90 -29.67 -3.53
N VAL A 232 -11.47 -28.76 -4.31
CA VAL A 232 -12.92 -28.59 -4.40
C VAL A 232 -13.48 -29.53 -5.45
N HIS A 233 -12.68 -30.00 -6.43
CA HIS A 233 -13.16 -30.86 -7.50
C HIS A 233 -12.20 -32.03 -7.81
N LYS A 234 -12.75 -33.24 -7.93
CA LYS A 234 -12.04 -34.45 -8.43
C LYS A 234 -12.77 -35.05 -9.62
N LYS A 235 -12.08 -35.94 -10.35
CA LYS A 235 -12.73 -36.82 -11.33
C LYS A 235 -13.37 -38.01 -10.59
N GLY A 236 -14.68 -38.17 -10.76
CA GLY A 236 -15.43 -39.35 -10.32
C GLY A 236 -15.10 -40.57 -11.18
N ALA A 237 -15.55 -41.75 -10.73
CA ALA A 237 -15.34 -43.03 -11.43
C ALA A 237 -16.00 -43.08 -12.82
N ASP A 238 -16.98 -42.22 -13.08
CA ASP A 238 -17.66 -42.03 -14.37
C ASP A 238 -16.96 -40.99 -15.28
N GLY A 239 -15.82 -40.45 -14.86
CA GLY A 239 -15.06 -39.45 -15.60
C GLY A 239 -15.61 -38.03 -15.50
N LYS A 240 -16.69 -37.79 -14.73
CA LYS A 240 -17.25 -36.45 -14.50
C LYS A 240 -16.55 -35.73 -13.35
N LEU A 241 -16.62 -34.42 -13.37
CA LEU A 241 -16.23 -33.57 -12.24
C LEU A 241 -17.23 -33.72 -11.09
N VAL A 242 -16.73 -34.00 -9.90
CA VAL A 242 -17.50 -34.05 -8.65
C VAL A 242 -16.79 -33.23 -7.58
N LEU A 243 -17.54 -32.70 -6.61
CA LEU A 243 -16.95 -31.96 -5.51
C LEU A 243 -16.07 -32.90 -4.65
N ASP A 244 -14.86 -32.45 -4.31
CA ASP A 244 -13.94 -33.21 -3.47
C ASP A 244 -14.17 -32.82 -2.00
N GLY A 245 -15.32 -33.22 -1.47
CA GLY A 245 -15.75 -32.84 -0.12
C GLY A 245 -17.20 -33.20 0.19
N ALA A 246 -17.47 -34.50 0.29
CA ALA A 246 -18.40 -35.08 1.23
C ALA A 246 -17.65 -36.17 2.00
#